data_AF-A0A5J4LPT6-F1
#
_entry.id   AF-A0A5J4LPT6-F1
#
_cell.length_a   1.000
_cell.length_b   1.000
_cell.length_c   1.000
_cell.angle_alpha   90.00
_cell.angle_beta   90.00
_cell.angle_gamma   90.00
#
_symmetry.space_group_name_H-M   'P 1'
#
loop_
_entity.id
_entity.type
_entity.pdbx_description
1 polymer ?
#
loop_
_entity_poly.entity_id
_entity_poly.type
_entity_poly.pdbx_seq_one_letter_code
_entity_poly.pdbx_strand_id
1 'polypeptide(L)'
;MDIDWGTIPAWVSGLGSTGALWVGAVTLRRAQDKESRSEADAVVCRDERGDCCGYDLAAAHWIASAANGSERPVHHVFLITYDSATDTMGVSHLLANVLPPGVADHIHLPAPPPEWSRPAAVIFRDADRTWWLRDLMEQSLYRQSPLPGVGKVRRTLRRLEKEGRLTLPQQLARGGHGHHAPW
;
A
#
# COMPACT_ATOMS: atom_id res chain seq x y z
N MET A 1 -38.58 37.26 48.58
CA MET A 1 -37.19 36.89 48.28
C MET A 1 -37.20 36.25 46.91
N ASP A 2 -37.11 37.07 45.87
CA ASP A 2 -37.01 36.59 44.49
C ASP A 2 -35.54 36.38 44.18
N ILE A 3 -35.21 35.15 43.76
CA ILE A 3 -33.89 34.82 43.23
C ILE A 3 -33.90 35.28 41.77
N ASP A 4 -33.25 36.40 41.53
CA ASP A 4 -32.92 36.92 40.20
C ASP A 4 -31.95 35.93 39.51
N TRP A 5 -32.47 35.15 38.56
CA TRP A 5 -31.68 34.27 37.68
C TRP A 5 -31.01 35.09 36.57
N GLY A 6 -30.30 36.15 36.97
CA GLY A 6 -29.61 37.07 36.11
C GLY A 6 -28.76 36.36 35.07
N THR A 7 -29.11 36.61 33.81
CA THR A 7 -28.22 36.66 32.64
C THR A 7 -27.06 35.66 32.67
N ILE A 8 -27.29 34.45 32.16
CA ILE A 8 -26.19 33.55 31.79
C ILE A 8 -25.25 34.34 30.87
N PRO A 9 -23.97 34.51 31.23
CA PRO A 9 -23.09 35.35 30.43
C PRO A 9 -22.89 34.79 29.02
N ALA A 10 -22.97 35.65 28.01
CA ALA A 10 -22.83 35.33 26.59
C ALA A 10 -21.49 34.64 26.21
N TRP A 11 -20.48 34.64 27.09
CA TRP A 11 -19.21 33.94 26.86
C TRP A 11 -19.30 32.41 27.02
N VAL A 12 -20.30 31.90 27.76
CA VAL A 12 -20.55 30.44 27.82
C VAL A 12 -20.99 29.90 26.45
N SER A 13 -21.70 30.73 25.67
CA SER A 13 -22.13 30.41 24.30
C SER A 13 -20.95 30.39 23.30
N GLY A 14 -19.85 31.10 23.57
CA GLY A 14 -18.65 31.13 22.71
C GLY A 14 -17.77 29.88 22.80
N LEU A 15 -17.76 29.20 23.95
CA LEU A 15 -17.06 27.92 24.13
C LEU A 15 -17.83 26.76 23.47
N GLY A 16 -19.16 26.81 23.48
CA GLY A 16 -20.00 25.81 22.81
C GLY A 16 -19.87 25.82 21.29
N SER A 17 -19.79 27.00 20.67
CA SER A 17 -19.64 27.14 19.21
C SER A 17 -18.25 26.73 18.72
N THR A 18 -17.19 27.04 19.48
CA THR A 18 -15.81 26.62 19.14
C THR A 18 -15.66 25.10 19.22
N GLY A 19 -16.26 24.47 20.24
CA GLY A 19 -16.28 23.01 20.36
C GLY A 19 -17.03 22.33 19.21
N ALA A 20 -18.18 22.86 18.81
CA ALA A 20 -18.96 22.33 17.69
C ALA A 20 -18.21 22.43 16.35
N LEU A 21 -17.50 23.54 16.10
CA LEU A 21 -16.65 23.69 14.91
C LEU A 21 -15.49 22.68 14.90
N TRP A 22 -14.87 22.43 16.06
CA TRP A 22 -13.78 21.46 16.15
C TRP A 22 -14.27 20.03 15.91
N VAL A 23 -15.40 19.64 16.50
CA VAL A 23 -16.04 18.34 16.25
C VAL A 23 -16.40 18.20 14.76
N GLY A 24 -16.98 19.22 14.15
CA GLY A 24 -17.30 19.24 12.72
C GLY A 24 -16.06 19.08 11.82
N ALA A 25 -14.95 19.75 12.16
CA ALA A 25 -13.69 19.60 11.42
C ALA A 25 -13.12 18.18 11.55
N VAL A 26 -13.20 17.56 12.74
CA VAL A 26 -12.73 16.19 12.98
C VAL A 26 -13.59 15.16 12.24
N THR A 27 -14.91 15.31 12.23
CA THR A 27 -15.81 14.39 11.51
C THR A 27 -15.61 14.49 10.00
N LEU A 28 -15.48 15.71 9.47
CA LEU A 28 -15.20 15.93 8.05
C LEU A 28 -13.88 15.26 7.64
N ARG A 29 -12.81 15.44 8.42
CA ARG A 29 -11.52 14.78 8.16
C ARG A 29 -11.65 13.26 8.18
N ARG A 30 -12.39 12.69 9.14
CA ARG A 30 -12.61 11.24 9.20
C ARG A 30 -13.41 10.72 8.01
N ALA A 31 -14.39 11.48 7.53
CA ALA A 31 -15.16 11.14 6.34
C ALA A 31 -14.27 11.14 5.09
N GLN A 32 -13.47 12.20 4.91
CA GLN A 32 -12.49 12.29 3.82
C GLN A 32 -11.46 11.15 3.88
N ASP A 33 -10.92 10.85 5.06
CA ASP A 33 -9.96 9.74 5.22
C ASP A 33 -10.58 8.38 4.87
N LYS A 34 -11.87 8.19 5.13
CA LYS A 34 -12.59 6.96 4.77
C LYS A 34 -12.82 6.86 3.26
N GLU A 35 -13.20 7.97 2.63
CA GLU A 35 -13.41 8.06 1.18
C GLU A 35 -12.11 7.84 0.42
N SER A 36 -11.04 8.55 0.76
CA SER A 36 -9.72 8.36 0.14
C SER A 36 -9.22 6.92 0.30
N ARG A 37 -9.47 6.29 1.46
CA ARG A 37 -9.13 4.88 1.66
C ARG A 37 -9.96 3.94 0.78
N SER A 38 -11.26 4.20 0.65
CA SER A 38 -12.15 3.40 -0.21
C SER A 38 -11.71 3.46 -1.67
N GLU A 39 -11.33 4.64 -2.16
CA GLU A 39 -10.85 4.79 -3.52
C GLU A 39 -9.49 4.10 -3.74
N ALA A 40 -8.57 4.25 -2.79
CA ALA A 40 -7.30 3.54 -2.85
C ALA A 40 -7.49 2.02 -2.77
N ASP A 41 -8.53 1.56 -2.07
CA ASP A 41 -8.86 0.14 -2.02
C ASP A 41 -9.40 -0.39 -3.36
N ALA A 42 -10.05 0.47 -4.15
CA ALA A 42 -10.51 0.13 -5.49
C ALA A 42 -9.37 -0.08 -6.51
N VAL A 43 -8.13 0.30 -6.17
CA VAL A 43 -6.94 -0.06 -6.97
C VAL A 43 -6.59 -1.52 -6.70
N VAL A 44 -6.83 -2.38 -7.69
CA VAL A 44 -6.58 -3.82 -7.64
C VAL A 44 -5.19 -4.10 -8.19
N CYS A 45 -4.36 -4.83 -7.45
CA CYS A 45 -3.05 -5.23 -7.93
C CYS A 45 -2.91 -6.76 -7.89
N ARG A 46 -2.30 -7.33 -8.92
CA ARG A 46 -2.10 -8.79 -9.02
C ARG A 46 -0.70 -9.09 -9.52
N ASP A 47 -0.13 -10.18 -9.02
CA ASP A 47 1.06 -10.81 -9.57
C ASP A 47 0.72 -12.22 -10.05
N GLU A 48 1.18 -12.56 -11.24
CA GLU A 48 1.00 -13.86 -11.85
C GLU A 48 2.33 -14.34 -12.40
N ARG A 49 2.61 -15.63 -12.26
CA ARG A 49 3.74 -16.28 -12.93
C ARG A 49 3.21 -16.85 -14.24
N GLY A 50 3.84 -16.49 -15.35
CA GLY A 50 3.39 -16.93 -16.66
C GLY A 50 4.50 -16.95 -17.70
N ASP A 51 4.27 -17.74 -18.73
CA ASP A 51 5.09 -17.75 -19.93
C ASP A 51 4.51 -16.75 -20.92
N CYS A 52 5.25 -15.67 -21.16
CA CYS A 52 4.84 -14.54 -21.99
C CYS A 52 4.34 -14.94 -23.39
N CYS A 53 4.75 -16.11 -23.90
CA CYS A 53 4.55 -16.49 -25.29
C CYS A 53 3.71 -17.75 -25.52
N GLY A 54 3.23 -18.47 -24.50
CA GLY A 54 2.44 -19.71 -24.68
C GLY A 54 3.16 -20.86 -25.41
N TYR A 55 4.41 -20.64 -25.83
CA TYR A 55 5.35 -21.65 -26.25
C TYR A 55 6.31 -21.83 -25.07
N ASP A 56 6.44 -23.04 -24.53
CA ASP A 56 7.29 -23.46 -23.39
C ASP A 56 8.81 -23.19 -23.55
N LEU A 57 9.18 -22.25 -24.42
CA LEU A 57 10.54 -21.84 -24.78
C LEU A 57 10.91 -20.46 -24.23
N ALA A 58 9.96 -19.71 -23.66
CA ALA A 58 10.26 -18.43 -23.01
C ALA A 58 10.72 -18.66 -21.56
N ALA A 59 11.71 -17.89 -21.11
CA ALA A 59 12.07 -17.87 -19.69
C ALA A 59 10.84 -17.54 -18.83
N ALA A 60 10.77 -18.06 -17.61
CA ALA A 60 9.70 -17.68 -16.69
C ALA A 60 9.71 -16.16 -16.47
N HIS A 61 8.53 -15.52 -16.50
CA HIS A 61 8.38 -14.11 -16.17
C HIS A 61 7.38 -13.93 -15.02
N TRP A 62 7.58 -12.89 -14.24
CA TRP A 62 6.57 -12.37 -13.34
C TRP A 62 5.79 -11.26 -14.06
N ILE A 63 4.48 -11.40 -14.12
CA ILE A 63 3.58 -10.37 -14.60
C ILE A 63 2.98 -9.69 -13.39
N ALA A 64 3.31 -8.43 -13.17
CA ALA A 64 2.68 -7.62 -12.14
C ALA A 64 1.78 -6.58 -12.80
N SER A 65 0.54 -6.51 -12.34
CA SER A 65 -0.49 -5.63 -12.89
C SER A 65 -1.14 -4.77 -11.82
N ALA A 66 -1.60 -3.60 -12.24
CA ALA A 66 -2.40 -2.69 -11.43
C ALA A 66 -3.59 -2.20 -12.27
N ALA A 67 -4.79 -2.28 -11.70
CA ALA A 67 -6.03 -1.83 -12.30
C ALA A 67 -6.66 -0.76 -11.41
N ASN A 68 -6.98 0.40 -11.98
CA ASN A 68 -7.64 1.47 -11.24
C ASN A 68 -9.15 1.29 -11.30
N GLY A 69 -9.74 0.72 -10.25
CA GLY A 69 -11.19 0.59 -10.09
C GLY A 69 -11.88 1.81 -9.48
N SER A 70 -11.13 2.89 -9.15
CA SER A 70 -11.72 4.12 -8.61
C SER A 70 -12.28 5.01 -9.73
N GLU A 71 -13.09 6.00 -9.37
CA GLU A 71 -13.65 6.98 -10.30
C GLU A 71 -12.66 8.09 -10.68
N ARG A 72 -11.49 8.15 -10.02
CA ARG A 72 -10.49 9.20 -10.19
C ARG A 72 -9.17 8.62 -10.73
N PRO A 73 -8.37 9.40 -11.47
CA PRO A 73 -7.07 8.92 -11.93
C PRO A 73 -6.13 8.67 -10.74
N VAL A 74 -5.30 7.65 -10.89
CA VAL A 74 -4.19 7.35 -9.97
C VAL A 74 -2.88 7.73 -10.67
N HIS A 75 -1.94 8.28 -9.92
CA HIS A 75 -0.68 8.80 -10.43
C HIS A 75 0.51 8.02 -9.90
N HIS A 76 1.60 8.01 -10.67
CA HIS A 76 2.89 7.49 -10.25
C HIS A 76 2.81 6.08 -9.66
N VAL A 77 2.31 5.14 -10.46
CA VAL A 77 2.17 3.73 -10.09
C VAL A 77 3.53 3.06 -10.28
N PHE A 78 4.11 2.61 -9.18
CA PHE A 78 5.39 1.91 -9.14
C PHE A 78 5.22 0.51 -8.59
N LEU A 79 5.88 -0.45 -9.22
CA LEU A 79 6.10 -1.78 -8.69
C LEU A 79 7.40 -1.82 -7.91
N ILE A 80 7.41 -2.47 -6.75
CA ILE A 80 8.60 -2.78 -5.96
C ILE A 80 8.78 -4.29 -5.97
N THR A 81 9.98 -4.74 -6.28
CA THR A 81 10.38 -6.15 -6.16
C THR A 81 11.06 -6.43 -4.82
N TYR A 82 11.09 -7.69 -4.42
CA TYR A 82 11.85 -8.18 -3.28
C TYR A 82 12.78 -9.29 -3.74
N ASP A 83 14.05 -9.21 -3.33
CA ASP A 83 15.10 -10.20 -3.57
C ASP A 83 15.28 -11.09 -2.33
N SER A 84 14.92 -12.37 -2.48
CA SER A 84 15.00 -13.36 -1.40
C SER A 84 16.41 -13.88 -1.12
N ALA A 85 17.37 -13.75 -2.04
CA ALA A 85 18.75 -14.15 -1.78
C ALA A 85 19.47 -13.14 -0.89
N THR A 86 19.20 -11.85 -1.12
CA THR A 86 19.80 -10.76 -0.34
C THR A 86 18.93 -10.32 0.83
N ASP A 87 17.68 -10.79 0.89
CA ASP A 87 16.65 -10.30 1.83
C ASP A 87 16.51 -8.77 1.76
N THR A 88 16.43 -8.24 0.54
CA THR A 88 16.32 -6.80 0.31
C THR A 88 15.21 -6.45 -0.67
N MET A 89 14.70 -5.23 -0.53
CA MET A 89 13.82 -4.65 -1.55
C MET A 89 14.65 -4.32 -2.78
N GLY A 90 14.20 -4.82 -3.93
CA GLY A 90 14.83 -4.63 -5.22
C GLY A 90 14.48 -3.28 -5.86
N VAL A 91 14.56 -3.26 -7.18
CA VAL A 91 14.37 -2.06 -8.00
C VAL A 91 12.90 -1.68 -8.07
N SER A 92 12.63 -0.37 -8.09
CA SER A 92 11.30 0.14 -8.39
C SER A 92 11.11 0.29 -9.89
N HIS A 93 10.03 -0.25 -10.44
CA HIS A 93 9.66 -0.13 -11.84
C HIS A 93 8.43 0.76 -11.98
N LEU A 94 8.48 1.74 -12.89
CA LEU A 94 7.30 2.53 -13.23
C LEU A 94 6.34 1.66 -14.06
N LEU A 95 5.13 1.44 -13.55
CA LEU A 95 4.03 0.83 -14.29
C LEU A 95 3.37 1.90 -15.16
N ALA A 96 2.81 2.94 -14.52
CA ALA A 96 2.10 4.01 -15.21
C ALA A 96 2.33 5.36 -14.52
N ASN A 97 2.56 6.41 -15.31
CA ASN A 97 2.60 7.79 -14.79
C ASN A 97 1.21 8.26 -14.36
N VAL A 98 0.19 7.91 -15.14
CA VAL A 98 -1.23 8.17 -14.86
C VAL A 98 -1.98 6.91 -15.28
N LEU A 99 -2.77 6.35 -14.36
CA LEU A 99 -3.64 5.21 -14.59
C LEU A 99 -5.10 5.70 -14.52
N PRO A 100 -5.78 5.88 -15.67
CA PRO A 100 -7.16 6.39 -15.70
C PRO A 100 -8.16 5.43 -15.01
N PRO A 101 -9.35 5.93 -14.62
CA PRO A 101 -10.45 5.09 -14.13
C PRO A 101 -10.79 3.94 -15.09
N GLY A 102 -10.96 2.74 -14.57
CA GLY A 102 -11.31 1.53 -15.32
C GLY A 102 -10.18 0.95 -16.18
N VAL A 103 -8.97 1.52 -16.15
CA VAL A 103 -7.82 1.06 -16.94
C VAL A 103 -6.92 0.18 -16.08
N ALA A 104 -6.36 -0.87 -16.70
CA ALA A 104 -5.33 -1.71 -16.13
C ALA A 104 -4.03 -1.60 -16.94
N ASP A 105 -2.91 -1.69 -16.25
CA ASP A 105 -1.58 -1.73 -16.83
C ASP A 105 -0.74 -2.82 -16.15
N HIS A 106 0.30 -3.30 -16.83
CA HIS A 106 1.15 -4.37 -16.33
C HIS A 106 2.58 -4.26 -16.85
N ILE A 107 3.51 -4.87 -16.09
CA ILE A 107 4.90 -5.00 -16.48
C ILE A 107 5.32 -6.45 -16.41
N HIS A 108 6.14 -6.86 -17.38
CA HIS A 108 6.78 -8.16 -17.42
C HIS A 108 8.16 -8.01 -16.81
N LEU A 109 8.36 -8.62 -15.66
CA LEU A 109 9.66 -8.72 -15.04
C LEU A 109 10.30 -10.02 -15.50
N PRO A 110 11.53 -9.99 -16.05
CA PRO A 110 12.29 -11.22 -16.22
C PRO A 110 12.40 -11.89 -14.87
N ALA A 111 12.14 -13.19 -14.77
CA ALA A 111 12.60 -13.96 -13.62
C ALA A 111 14.05 -14.36 -13.94
N PRO A 112 15.07 -13.59 -13.51
CA PRO A 112 16.43 -14.07 -13.67
C PRO A 112 16.53 -15.40 -12.94
N PRO A 113 17.13 -16.43 -13.55
CA PRO A 113 17.55 -17.57 -12.78
C PRO A 113 18.70 -17.11 -11.88
N PRO A 114 18.66 -17.41 -10.59
CA PRO A 114 17.54 -18.03 -9.84
C PRO A 114 16.51 -17.01 -9.31
N GLU A 115 15.28 -17.52 -9.08
CA GLU A 115 13.97 -16.87 -8.91
C GLU A 115 13.81 -15.88 -7.73
N TRP A 116 14.90 -15.26 -7.28
CA TRP A 116 14.92 -14.53 -6.01
C TRP A 116 14.17 -13.21 -6.06
N SER A 117 14.03 -12.58 -7.22
CA SER A 117 13.32 -11.31 -7.37
C SER A 117 11.85 -11.54 -7.76
N ARG A 118 10.93 -11.22 -6.85
CA ARG A 118 9.47 -11.29 -7.08
C ARG A 118 8.78 -9.95 -6.84
N PRO A 119 7.62 -9.68 -7.47
CA PRO A 119 6.74 -8.58 -7.07
C PRO A 119 6.45 -8.61 -5.57
N ALA A 120 6.58 -7.47 -4.89
CA ALA A 120 6.36 -7.37 -3.45
C ALA A 120 5.26 -6.36 -3.10
N ALA A 121 5.28 -5.20 -3.73
CA ALA A 121 4.29 -4.16 -3.46
C ALA A 121 4.09 -3.24 -4.66
N VAL A 122 2.92 -2.61 -4.72
CA VAL A 122 2.63 -1.50 -5.63
C VAL A 122 2.47 -0.23 -4.81
N ILE A 123 3.22 0.81 -5.17
CA ILE A 123 3.07 2.15 -4.61
C ILE A 123 2.37 3.03 -5.64
N PHE A 124 1.42 3.82 -5.20
CA PHE A 124 0.72 4.76 -6.06
C PHE A 124 0.30 6.00 -5.30
N ARG A 125 -0.08 7.04 -6.04
CA ARG A 125 -0.55 8.31 -5.50
C ARG A 125 -1.96 8.57 -5.98
N ASP A 126 -2.90 8.83 -5.07
CA ASP A 126 -4.27 9.18 -5.45
C ASP A 126 -4.36 10.63 -5.98
N ALA A 127 -5.56 11.02 -6.43
CA ALA A 127 -5.87 12.36 -6.93
C ALA A 127 -5.65 13.46 -5.86
N ASP A 128 -5.82 13.11 -4.58
CA ASP A 128 -5.59 14.00 -3.44
C ASP A 128 -4.13 14.04 -3.00
N ARG A 129 -3.23 13.48 -3.82
CA ARG A 129 -1.78 13.48 -3.64
C ARG A 129 -1.28 12.62 -2.47
N THR A 130 -2.13 11.77 -1.89
CA THR A 130 -1.77 10.82 -0.83
C THR A 130 -1.08 9.59 -1.43
N TRP A 131 -0.03 9.12 -0.76
CA TRP A 131 0.68 7.91 -1.17
C TRP A 131 0.08 6.68 -0.49
N TRP A 132 -0.08 5.64 -1.29
CA TRP A 132 -0.59 4.35 -0.87
C TRP A 132 0.40 3.26 -1.26
N LEU A 133 0.51 2.24 -0.42
CA LEU A 133 1.26 1.02 -0.70
C LEU A 133 0.29 -0.15 -0.57
N ARG A 134 0.14 -0.92 -1.63
CA ARG A 134 -0.53 -2.21 -1.62
C ARG A 134 0.54 -3.31 -1.58
N ASP A 135 0.52 -4.11 -0.54
CA ASP A 135 1.33 -5.31 -0.43
C ASP A 135 0.71 -6.39 -1.34
N LEU A 136 1.50 -6.97 -2.25
CA LEU A 136 1.00 -7.96 -3.20
C LEU A 136 0.84 -9.34 -2.57
N MET A 137 1.62 -9.67 -1.53
CA MET A 137 1.50 -10.97 -0.88
C MET A 137 0.28 -11.05 0.02
N GLU A 138 0.03 -9.98 0.78
CA GLU A 138 -1.10 -9.96 1.71
C GLU A 138 -2.35 -9.32 1.13
N GLN A 139 -2.22 -8.62 0.01
CA GLN A 139 -3.25 -7.74 -0.53
C GLN A 139 -3.67 -6.62 0.44
N SER A 140 -2.83 -6.32 1.44
CA SER A 140 -3.01 -5.29 2.45
C SER A 140 -2.73 -3.89 1.88
N LEU A 141 -3.55 -2.90 2.24
CA LEU A 141 -3.39 -1.51 1.84
C LEU A 141 -2.94 -0.62 3.01
N TYR A 142 -1.85 0.12 2.80
CA TYR A 142 -1.27 1.02 3.79
C TYR A 142 -1.18 2.45 3.24
N ARG A 143 -1.61 3.42 4.06
CA ARG A 143 -1.41 4.84 3.79
C ARG A 143 0.03 5.23 4.15
N GLN A 144 0.79 5.80 3.23
CA GLN A 144 2.13 6.31 3.48
C GLN A 144 2.15 7.84 3.63
N SER A 145 2.92 8.31 4.62
CA SER A 145 3.29 9.73 4.75
C SER A 145 4.37 10.07 3.69
N PRO A 146 4.49 11.33 3.21
CA PRO A 146 5.13 11.61 1.93
C PRO A 146 6.64 11.38 1.95
N LEU A 147 7.11 10.36 1.22
CA LEU A 147 8.16 10.38 0.19
C LEU A 147 8.76 8.96 -0.03
N PRO A 148 8.97 8.55 -1.29
CA PRO A 148 9.77 7.39 -1.63
C PRO A 148 11.26 7.75 -1.53
N GLY A 149 11.86 7.43 -0.39
CA GLY A 149 13.20 6.88 -0.41
C GLY A 149 13.02 5.37 -0.31
N VAL A 150 13.66 4.58 -1.17
CA VAL A 150 13.63 3.10 -1.10
C VAL A 150 13.93 2.61 0.34
N GLY A 151 14.80 3.33 1.07
CA GLY A 151 15.10 3.08 2.48
C GLY A 151 13.99 3.42 3.50
N LYS A 152 13.04 4.30 3.17
CA LYS A 152 11.85 4.60 4.00
C LYS A 152 10.73 3.59 3.77
N VAL A 153 10.51 3.16 2.53
CA VAL A 153 9.62 2.03 2.23
C VAL A 153 10.13 0.77 2.93
N ARG A 154 11.45 0.51 2.89
CA ARG A 154 12.11 -0.56 3.66
C ARG A 154 11.88 -0.43 5.16
N ARG A 155 11.88 0.78 5.72
CA ARG A 155 11.58 1.01 7.15
C ARG A 155 10.12 0.74 7.48
N THR A 156 9.18 1.14 6.62
CA THR A 156 7.77 0.85 6.79
C THR A 156 7.50 -0.65 6.69
N LEU A 157 8.05 -1.33 5.68
CA LEU A 157 7.91 -2.79 5.51
C LEU A 157 8.57 -3.56 6.67
N ARG A 158 9.80 -3.20 7.08
CA ARG A 158 10.44 -3.78 8.29
C ARG A 158 9.70 -3.49 9.58
N ARG A 159 9.05 -2.33 9.68
CA ARG A 159 8.23 -1.98 10.84
C ARG A 159 6.97 -2.83 10.86
N LEU A 160 6.29 -2.98 9.72
CA LEU A 160 5.10 -3.83 9.58
C LEU A 160 5.43 -5.31 9.85
N GLU A 161 6.58 -5.78 9.39
CA GLU A 161 7.15 -7.10 9.72
C GLU A 161 7.37 -7.25 11.24
N LYS A 162 8.07 -6.30 11.88
CA LYS A 162 8.27 -6.31 13.35
C LYS A 162 6.99 -6.25 14.16
N GLU A 163 5.97 -5.56 13.63
CA GLU A 163 4.64 -5.46 14.25
C GLU A 163 3.80 -6.73 14.03
N GLY A 164 4.31 -7.74 13.30
CA GLY A 164 3.60 -8.98 12.98
C GLY A 164 2.41 -8.76 12.05
N ARG A 165 2.36 -7.61 11.36
CA ARG A 165 1.28 -7.20 10.44
C ARG A 165 1.63 -7.48 8.98
N LEU A 166 2.78 -8.12 8.78
CA LEU A 166 3.32 -8.62 7.53
C LEU A 166 3.70 -10.09 7.80
N THR A 167 2.74 -10.98 7.62
CA THR A 167 2.91 -12.42 7.55
C THR A 167 3.69 -12.76 6.27
N LEU A 168 5.02 -12.82 6.37
CA LEU A 168 5.79 -13.71 5.51
C LEU A 168 5.13 -15.10 5.59
N PRO A 169 4.82 -15.79 4.48
CA PRO A 169 4.26 -17.13 4.56
C PRO A 169 5.19 -18.00 5.41
N GLN A 170 4.63 -18.53 6.49
CA GLN A 170 5.30 -19.34 7.52
C GLN A 170 5.95 -20.64 7.00
N GLN A 171 5.93 -20.90 5.69
CA GLN A 171 6.67 -22.01 5.08
C GLN A 171 8.19 -21.88 5.16
N LEU A 172 8.74 -20.72 5.52
CA LEU A 172 10.18 -20.56 5.79
C LEU A 172 10.57 -20.72 7.28
N ALA A 173 9.61 -20.94 8.19
CA ALA A 173 9.89 -21.01 9.63
C ALA A 173 9.83 -22.43 10.23
N ARG A 174 9.48 -23.48 9.45
CA ARG A 174 9.43 -24.86 9.96
C ARG A 174 10.03 -25.87 8.97
N GLY A 175 11.16 -26.44 9.36
CA GLY A 175 11.48 -27.84 9.09
C GLY A 175 12.51 -28.09 7.99
N GLY A 176 13.78 -28.14 8.39
CA GLY A 176 14.85 -28.63 7.54
C GLY A 176 16.16 -28.82 8.31
N HIS A 177 16.10 -29.54 9.43
CA HIS A 177 17.31 -30.17 9.98
C HIS A 177 17.79 -31.21 8.96
N GLY A 178 18.77 -30.83 8.14
CA GLY A 178 19.50 -31.73 7.26
C GLY A 178 20.93 -31.86 7.76
N HIS A 179 21.25 -33.02 8.31
CA HIS A 179 22.57 -33.43 8.75
C HIS A 179 23.65 -33.35 7.67
N HIS A 180 24.90 -33.28 8.13
CA HIS A 180 26.12 -33.45 7.36
C HIS A 180 26.13 -34.70 6.44
N ALA A 181 26.52 -34.46 5.18
CA ALA A 181 27.46 -35.21 4.32
C ALA A 181 27.07 -36.64 3.83
N PRO A 182 27.75 -37.20 2.80
CA PRO A 182 28.41 -36.62 1.61
C PRO A 182 28.04 -37.37 0.30
N TRP A 183 28.46 -36.80 -0.85
CA TRP A 183 28.39 -37.34 -2.24
C TRP A 183 26.99 -37.65 -2.79
#